data_AF-A0A953W7S7-F1
#
_entry.id   AF-A0A953W7S7-F1
#
_cell.length_a   1.000
_cell.length_b   1.000
_cell.length_c   1.000
_cell.angle_alpha   90.00
_cell.angle_beta   90.00
_cell.angle_gamma   90.00
#
_symmetry.space_group_name_H-M   'P 1'
#
loop_
_entity.id
_entity.type
_entity.pdbx_description
1 polymer ?
#
loop_
_entity_poly.entity_id
_entity_poly.type
_entity_poly.pdbx_seq_one_letter_code
_entity_poly.pdbx_strand_id
1 'polypeptide(L)'
;MQSGAPQPGPQQAGARATPVNSPRAARPLPAGVYEMQSAQLVDNNGFERPLVAATILIPAGWTLQGGVQWGAFGLCGPDYASNVDIASPDGASHLRVFPAANWSATQTAMPIGPQQPQPGCESAGYLGVHEYLRAAAARLFPGARVLDYRDLPAEAKAMRDMLAQNPPVQSNNMRTQINYEAGEILIAYQEGGRDMRAAISAGTLVMQVALVSMMTPGQVDYSYVSGWPGEITV
;
A
#
# COMPACT_ATOMS: atom_id res chain seq x y z
N MET A 1 -26.15 -61.87 -55.76
CA MET A 1 -25.21 -60.74 -55.91
C MET A 1 -25.11 -60.11 -54.53
N GLN A 2 -24.07 -60.43 -53.76
CA GLN A 2 -22.86 -59.58 -53.57
C GLN A 2 -23.25 -58.20 -53.01
N SER A 3 -22.78 -57.67 -51.88
CA SER A 3 -21.61 -57.92 -51.02
C SER A 3 -21.91 -57.18 -49.70
N GLY A 4 -21.50 -57.67 -48.53
CA GLY A 4 -20.20 -57.31 -47.94
C GLY A 4 -20.37 -56.14 -46.95
N ALA A 5 -20.59 -56.46 -45.68
CA ALA A 5 -20.61 -55.49 -44.58
C ALA A 5 -19.20 -54.90 -44.36
N PRO A 6 -19.08 -53.59 -44.06
CA PRO A 6 -17.78 -52.95 -43.85
C PRO A 6 -17.12 -53.37 -42.54
N GLN A 7 -15.82 -53.70 -42.62
CA GLN A 7 -14.93 -53.99 -41.50
C GLN A 7 -14.67 -52.73 -40.64
N PRO A 8 -14.59 -52.85 -39.31
CA PRO A 8 -14.10 -51.78 -38.45
C PRO A 8 -12.56 -51.69 -38.50
N GLY A 9 -12.05 -50.48 -38.71
CA GLY A 9 -10.61 -50.18 -38.72
C GLY A 9 -9.97 -50.30 -37.33
N PRO A 10 -8.65 -50.55 -37.25
CA PRO A 10 -7.95 -50.75 -35.99
C PRO A 10 -7.87 -49.44 -35.17
N GLN A 11 -8.33 -49.53 -33.92
CA GLN A 11 -8.12 -48.53 -32.87
C GLN A 11 -6.63 -48.33 -32.63
N GLN A 12 -6.13 -47.13 -32.91
CA GLN A 12 -4.80 -46.70 -32.49
C GLN A 12 -4.79 -46.57 -30.97
N ALA A 13 -4.02 -47.43 -30.30
CA ALA A 13 -3.73 -47.33 -28.89
C ALA A 13 -2.96 -46.03 -28.63
N GLY A 14 -3.65 -45.01 -28.11
CA GLY A 14 -3.04 -43.80 -27.60
C GLY A 14 -2.07 -44.14 -26.47
N ALA A 15 -0.78 -43.87 -26.70
CA ALA A 15 0.24 -43.98 -25.68
C ALA A 15 -0.15 -43.08 -24.49
N ARG A 16 -0.39 -43.71 -23.33
CA ARG A 16 -0.52 -42.99 -22.06
C ARG A 16 0.81 -42.29 -21.79
N ALA A 17 0.84 -40.97 -21.92
CA ALA A 17 1.90 -40.16 -21.35
C ALA A 17 1.84 -40.32 -19.82
N THR A 18 2.84 -40.99 -19.25
CA THR A 18 3.07 -40.99 -17.81
C THR A 18 3.46 -39.57 -17.39
N PRO A 19 2.79 -38.95 -16.40
CA PRO A 19 3.25 -37.70 -15.84
C PRO A 19 4.55 -37.97 -15.08
N VAL A 20 5.68 -37.52 -15.61
CA VAL A 20 6.97 -37.51 -14.91
C VAL A 20 6.96 -36.33 -13.95
N ASN A 21 6.23 -36.47 -12.85
CA ASN A 21 6.37 -35.59 -11.70
C ASN A 21 7.04 -36.37 -10.57
N SER A 22 8.30 -36.75 -10.80
CA SER A 22 9.16 -37.20 -9.71
C SER A 22 9.56 -35.95 -8.92
N PRO A 23 9.22 -35.85 -7.62
CA PRO A 23 9.71 -34.75 -6.79
C PRO A 23 11.24 -34.86 -6.76
N ARG A 24 11.90 -33.93 -7.45
CA ARG A 24 13.35 -33.78 -7.37
C ARG A 24 13.65 -33.42 -5.92
N ALA A 25 14.33 -34.30 -5.20
CA ALA A 25 14.82 -34.01 -3.87
C ALA A 25 15.61 -32.69 -3.93
N ALA A 26 15.08 -31.65 -3.31
CA ALA A 26 15.68 -30.34 -3.31
C ALA A 26 17.04 -30.46 -2.62
N ARG A 27 18.11 -30.12 -3.36
CA ARG A 27 19.43 -29.97 -2.74
C ARG A 27 19.32 -28.83 -1.72
N PRO A 28 19.84 -29.00 -0.50
CA PRO A 28 19.86 -27.91 0.46
C PRO A 28 20.65 -26.74 -0.14
N LEU A 29 20.06 -25.55 -0.03
CA LEU A 29 20.66 -24.32 -0.54
C LEU A 29 21.90 -23.97 0.28
N PRO A 30 22.92 -23.33 -0.32
CA PRO A 30 24.04 -22.76 0.43
C PRO A 30 23.57 -21.73 1.47
N ALA A 31 24.36 -21.51 2.52
CA ALA A 31 24.06 -20.49 3.52
C ALA A 31 23.95 -19.09 2.89
N GLY A 32 22.95 -18.32 3.31
CA GLY A 32 22.67 -16.98 2.77
C GLY A 32 21.98 -16.96 1.40
N VAL A 33 21.67 -18.13 0.83
CA VAL A 33 20.89 -18.24 -0.41
C VAL A 33 19.44 -18.50 -0.07
N TYR A 34 18.56 -17.67 -0.63
CA TYR A 34 17.12 -17.81 -0.50
C TYR A 34 16.55 -18.29 -1.84
N GLU A 35 15.67 -19.29 -1.79
CA GLU A 35 14.88 -19.68 -2.95
C GLU A 35 13.68 -18.75 -3.07
N MET A 36 13.54 -18.16 -4.25
CA MET A 36 12.48 -17.21 -4.57
C MET A 36 11.66 -17.78 -5.73
N GLN A 37 10.38 -17.43 -5.77
CA GLN A 37 9.48 -17.73 -6.87
C GLN A 37 8.89 -16.43 -7.43
N SER A 38 8.54 -16.47 -8.70
CA SER A 38 7.82 -15.38 -9.37
C SER A 38 6.34 -15.44 -9.00
N ALA A 39 5.78 -14.32 -8.54
CA ALA A 39 4.36 -14.14 -8.31
C ALA A 39 3.82 -12.97 -9.13
N GLN A 40 2.59 -13.10 -9.61
CA GLN A 40 1.94 -12.08 -10.43
C GLN A 40 0.95 -11.29 -9.58
N LEU A 41 1.12 -9.96 -9.55
CA LEU A 41 0.13 -9.04 -9.05
C LEU A 41 -0.86 -8.75 -10.19
N VAL A 42 -2.13 -9.11 -10.00
CA VAL A 42 -3.16 -8.98 -11.02
C VAL A 42 -3.98 -7.71 -10.77
N ASP A 43 -4.18 -6.91 -11.81
CA ASP A 43 -5.25 -5.93 -11.88
C ASP A 43 -6.48 -6.60 -12.47
N ASN A 44 -7.52 -6.81 -11.65
CA ASN A 44 -8.73 -7.48 -12.08
C ASN A 44 -9.65 -6.60 -12.95
N ASN A 45 -9.43 -5.28 -12.98
CA ASN A 45 -10.25 -4.31 -13.72
C ASN A 45 -9.50 -3.65 -14.88
N GLY A 46 -8.20 -3.92 -15.04
CA GLY A 46 -7.34 -3.25 -16.01
C GLY A 46 -7.80 -3.49 -17.45
N PHE A 47 -8.10 -2.42 -18.20
CA PHE A 47 -8.51 -2.53 -19.61
C PHE A 47 -9.66 -3.54 -19.85
N GLU A 48 -10.64 -3.56 -18.95
CA GLU A 48 -11.87 -4.38 -19.03
C GLU A 48 -11.66 -5.90 -18.89
N ARG A 49 -10.46 -6.36 -18.50
CA ARG A 49 -10.18 -7.78 -18.24
C ARG A 49 -9.02 -7.97 -17.25
N PRO A 50 -8.94 -9.09 -16.51
CA PRO A 50 -7.79 -9.34 -15.65
C PRO A 50 -6.46 -9.29 -16.42
N LEU A 51 -5.50 -8.49 -15.94
CA LEU A 51 -4.17 -8.31 -16.51
C LEU A 51 -3.11 -8.33 -15.40
N VAL A 52 -1.93 -8.87 -15.69
CA VAL A 52 -0.76 -8.78 -14.80
C VAL A 52 -0.28 -7.33 -14.76
N ALA A 53 -0.40 -6.69 -13.60
CA ALA A 53 0.08 -5.34 -13.34
C ALA A 53 1.59 -5.31 -13.02
N ALA A 54 2.04 -6.30 -12.25
CA ALA A 54 3.45 -6.46 -11.89
C ALA A 54 3.81 -7.93 -11.69
N THR A 55 5.09 -8.25 -11.86
CA THR A 55 5.66 -9.53 -11.46
C THR A 55 6.72 -9.26 -10.40
N ILE A 56 6.58 -9.91 -9.24
CA ILE A 56 7.48 -9.75 -8.10
C ILE A 56 8.08 -11.08 -7.69
N LEU A 57 9.23 -11.02 -7.01
CA LEU A 57 9.84 -12.20 -6.39
C LEU A 57 9.37 -12.29 -4.95
N ILE A 58 8.83 -13.46 -4.58
CA ILE A 58 8.45 -13.78 -3.20
C ILE A 58 9.21 -15.04 -2.76
N PRO A 59 9.42 -15.29 -1.46
CA PRO A 59 10.08 -16.51 -1.03
C PRO A 59 9.32 -17.75 -1.51
N ALA A 60 10.05 -18.81 -1.85
CA ALA A 60 9.45 -20.05 -2.33
C ALA A 60 8.48 -20.64 -1.31
N GLY A 61 7.32 -21.10 -1.78
CA GLY A 61 6.24 -21.64 -0.96
C GLY A 61 5.33 -20.57 -0.34
N TRP A 62 5.71 -19.29 -0.35
CA TRP A 62 4.82 -18.22 0.11
C TRP A 62 3.66 -18.01 -0.87
N THR A 63 2.57 -17.47 -0.36
CA THR A 63 1.39 -17.15 -1.18
C THR A 63 1.22 -15.65 -1.28
N LEU A 64 0.83 -15.17 -2.46
CA LEU A 64 0.45 -13.78 -2.69
C LEU A 64 -1.06 -13.73 -2.87
N GLN A 65 -1.71 -12.84 -2.12
CA GLN A 65 -3.12 -12.52 -2.24
C GLN A 65 -3.27 -11.01 -2.47
N GLY A 66 -4.37 -10.62 -3.13
CA GLY A 66 -4.64 -9.22 -3.45
C GLY A 66 -4.23 -8.85 -4.88
N GLY A 67 -4.05 -7.55 -5.12
CA GLY A 67 -3.99 -7.02 -6.47
C GLY A 67 -3.98 -5.49 -6.52
N VAL A 68 -4.19 -4.95 -7.71
CA VAL A 68 -4.48 -3.54 -7.92
C VAL A 68 -5.96 -3.29 -7.65
N GLN A 69 -6.25 -2.28 -6.82
CA GLN A 69 -7.60 -1.84 -6.48
C GLN A 69 -7.84 -0.47 -7.09
N TRP A 70 -8.92 -0.33 -7.87
CA TRP A 70 -9.34 0.92 -8.49
C TRP A 70 -10.36 1.64 -7.62
N GLY A 71 -10.28 2.97 -7.60
CA GLY A 71 -11.25 3.84 -6.93
C GLY A 71 -11.33 3.65 -5.41
N ALA A 72 -10.30 3.07 -4.79
CA ALA A 72 -10.29 2.73 -3.37
C ALA A 72 -10.62 3.94 -2.46
N PHE A 73 -10.29 5.16 -2.91
CA PHE A 73 -10.49 6.40 -2.17
C PHE A 73 -11.24 7.49 -2.95
N GLY A 74 -11.81 7.17 -4.12
CA GLY A 74 -12.41 8.20 -4.99
C GLY A 74 -11.42 9.33 -5.29
N LEU A 75 -11.80 10.58 -4.99
CA LEU A 75 -10.96 11.78 -5.18
C LEU A 75 -9.87 11.96 -4.10
N CYS A 76 -9.84 11.10 -3.10
CA CYS A 76 -9.05 11.24 -1.88
C CYS A 76 -7.82 10.32 -1.86
N GLY A 77 -7.33 9.90 -3.02
CA GLY A 77 -6.15 9.07 -3.16
C GLY A 77 -5.82 8.91 -4.65
N PRO A 78 -4.82 8.08 -4.99
CA PRO A 78 -4.61 7.71 -6.38
C PRO A 78 -5.80 6.92 -6.93
N ASP A 79 -6.01 7.00 -8.25
CA ASP A 79 -7.09 6.27 -8.94
C ASP A 79 -7.00 4.76 -8.77
N TYR A 80 -5.79 4.26 -8.52
CA TYR A 80 -5.51 2.87 -8.21
C TYR A 80 -4.45 2.75 -7.11
N ALA A 81 -4.49 1.67 -6.34
CA ALA A 81 -3.50 1.38 -5.31
C ALA A 81 -3.28 -0.13 -5.16
N SER A 82 -2.11 -0.52 -4.65
CA SER A 82 -1.82 -1.92 -4.33
C SER A 82 -2.46 -2.29 -3.00
N ASN A 83 -3.12 -3.44 -2.95
CA ASN A 83 -3.53 -4.07 -1.71
C ASN A 83 -3.11 -5.53 -1.76
N VAL A 84 -2.05 -5.87 -1.04
CA VAL A 84 -1.33 -7.13 -1.20
C VAL A 84 -1.00 -7.73 0.15
N ASP A 85 -1.15 -9.03 0.27
CA ASP A 85 -0.66 -9.83 1.40
C ASP A 85 0.18 -10.98 0.87
N ILE A 86 1.44 -11.05 1.32
CA ILE A 86 2.38 -12.12 0.98
C ILE A 86 2.68 -12.88 2.27
N ALA A 87 2.19 -14.12 2.36
CA ALA A 87 2.17 -14.90 3.59
C ALA A 87 3.05 -16.15 3.51
N SER A 88 3.73 -16.45 4.62
CA SER A 88 4.46 -17.72 4.79
C SER A 88 3.51 -18.92 4.84
N PRO A 89 3.96 -20.14 4.49
CA PRO A 89 3.11 -21.34 4.49
C PRO A 89 2.43 -21.65 5.84
N ASP A 90 3.05 -21.26 6.94
CA ASP A 90 2.57 -21.46 8.31
C ASP A 90 1.78 -20.27 8.88
N GLY A 91 1.64 -19.19 8.11
CA GLY A 91 0.99 -17.94 8.50
C GLY A 91 1.70 -17.19 9.64
N ALA A 92 2.96 -17.51 9.93
CA ALA A 92 3.72 -16.86 10.99
C ALA A 92 4.39 -15.54 10.54
N SER A 93 4.47 -15.29 9.23
CA SER A 93 5.11 -14.11 8.67
C SER A 93 4.33 -13.60 7.46
N HIS A 94 4.21 -12.28 7.40
CA HIS A 94 3.48 -11.57 6.37
C HIS A 94 4.29 -10.37 5.91
N LEU A 95 4.19 -10.05 4.63
CA LEU A 95 4.51 -8.73 4.09
C LEU A 95 3.23 -8.19 3.46
N ARG A 96 2.71 -7.09 4.02
CA ARG A 96 1.46 -6.49 3.57
C ARG A 96 1.68 -5.08 3.05
N VAL A 97 0.98 -4.77 1.96
CA VAL A 97 0.92 -3.43 1.39
C VAL A 97 -0.53 -2.99 1.43
N PHE A 98 -0.80 -1.92 2.16
CA PHE A 98 -2.14 -1.36 2.25
C PHE A 98 -2.25 -0.06 1.46
N PRO A 99 -3.38 0.13 0.76
CA PRO A 99 -3.69 1.41 0.16
C PRO A 99 -3.98 2.42 1.29
N ALA A 100 -3.63 3.67 1.06
CA ALA A 100 -3.77 4.72 2.06
C ALA A 100 -4.52 5.94 1.50
N ALA A 101 -5.54 6.38 2.23
CA ALA A 101 -6.29 7.58 1.88
C ALA A 101 -5.48 8.83 2.22
N ASN A 102 -5.65 9.88 1.42
CA ASN A 102 -5.24 11.23 1.77
C ASN A 102 -6.06 11.70 2.97
N TRP A 103 -5.47 12.61 3.75
CA TRP A 103 -6.18 13.30 4.82
C TRP A 103 -6.19 14.80 4.61
N SER A 104 -7.16 15.46 5.22
CA SER A 104 -7.11 16.90 5.40
C SER A 104 -7.88 17.37 6.62
N ALA A 105 -7.46 18.51 7.15
CA ALA A 105 -8.21 19.26 8.13
C ALA A 105 -8.11 20.75 7.82
N THR A 106 -9.22 21.45 8.06
CA THR A 106 -9.28 22.90 7.88
C THR A 106 -9.74 23.55 9.15
N GLN A 107 -9.14 24.69 9.48
CA GLN A 107 -9.61 25.61 10.49
C GLN A 107 -9.81 26.97 9.83
N THR A 108 -10.89 27.65 10.20
CA THR A 108 -11.29 28.90 9.56
C THR A 108 -11.99 29.78 10.58
N ALA A 109 -11.57 31.04 10.66
CA ALA A 109 -12.28 32.08 11.39
C ALA A 109 -13.43 32.67 10.55
N MET A 110 -13.41 32.43 9.23
CA MET A 110 -14.49 32.84 8.33
C MET A 110 -15.69 31.89 8.48
N PRO A 111 -16.93 32.41 8.45
CA PRO A 111 -18.15 31.62 8.41
C PRO A 111 -18.38 31.03 7.01
N ILE A 112 -17.40 30.25 6.53
CA ILE A 112 -17.63 29.29 5.45
C ILE A 112 -18.40 28.14 6.09
N GLY A 113 -19.56 27.80 5.52
CA GLY A 113 -20.50 26.82 6.07
C GLY A 113 -19.85 25.47 6.40
N PRO A 114 -20.58 24.54 7.04
CA PRO A 114 -20.01 23.29 7.52
C PRO A 114 -19.27 22.58 6.40
N GLN A 115 -17.95 22.44 6.56
CA GLN A 115 -17.13 21.70 5.61
C GLN A 115 -17.62 20.26 5.62
N GLN A 116 -18.23 19.85 4.52
CA GLN A 116 -18.68 18.48 4.37
C GLN A 116 -17.44 17.59 4.28
N PRO A 117 -17.36 16.49 5.05
CA PRO A 117 -16.34 15.48 4.86
C PRO A 117 -16.37 15.04 3.39
N GLN A 118 -15.23 15.13 2.69
CA GLN A 118 -15.16 14.59 1.34
C GLN A 118 -15.23 13.05 1.43
N PRO A 119 -16.15 12.40 0.70
CA PRO A 119 -16.23 10.94 0.69
C PRO A 119 -14.89 10.31 0.30
N GLY A 120 -14.36 9.42 1.14
CA GLY A 120 -13.07 8.76 0.92
C GLY A 120 -11.86 9.47 1.51
N CYS A 121 -11.99 10.73 1.95
CA CYS A 121 -10.91 11.48 2.60
C CYS A 121 -10.99 11.28 4.10
N GLU A 122 -9.83 11.06 4.72
CA GLU A 122 -9.74 11.09 6.18
C GLU A 122 -9.79 12.54 6.67
N SER A 123 -10.70 12.84 7.59
CA SER A 123 -10.74 14.15 8.26
C SER A 123 -9.77 14.11 9.45
N ALA A 124 -8.53 14.49 9.20
CA ALA A 124 -7.46 14.45 10.19
C ALA A 124 -6.45 15.58 9.98
N GLY A 125 -5.78 15.97 11.06
CA GLY A 125 -4.79 17.05 11.07
C GLY A 125 -3.36 16.58 11.30
N TYR A 126 -2.99 15.38 10.83
CA TYR A 126 -1.64 14.85 11.05
C TYR A 126 -0.60 15.78 10.44
N LEU A 127 0.36 16.21 11.26
CA LEU A 127 1.41 17.15 10.86
C LEU A 127 2.69 16.46 10.39
N GLY A 128 2.80 15.14 10.59
CA GLY A 128 3.97 14.35 10.23
C GLY A 128 3.72 12.85 10.26
N VAL A 129 4.73 12.08 9.87
CA VAL A 129 4.61 10.63 9.62
C VAL A 129 4.35 9.83 10.90
N HIS A 130 4.87 10.26 12.05
CA HIS A 130 4.67 9.57 13.33
C HIS A 130 3.20 9.61 13.80
N GLU A 131 2.53 10.75 13.65
CA GLU A 131 1.10 10.88 13.99
C GLU A 131 0.24 10.02 13.07
N TYR A 132 0.54 10.09 11.76
CA TYR A 132 -0.12 9.26 10.76
C TYR A 132 0.05 7.76 11.03
N LEU A 133 1.28 7.30 11.29
CA LEU A 133 1.56 5.88 11.55
C LEU A 133 0.88 5.36 12.82
N ARG A 134 0.77 6.18 13.87
CA ARG A 134 0.00 5.81 15.07
C ARG A 134 -1.49 5.63 14.77
N ALA A 135 -2.07 6.53 13.98
CA ALA A 135 -3.46 6.41 13.56
C ALA A 135 -3.69 5.20 12.63
N ALA A 136 -2.79 5.00 11.67
CA ALA A 136 -2.81 3.85 10.76
C ALA A 136 -2.70 2.53 11.53
N ALA A 137 -1.79 2.43 12.49
CA ALA A 137 -1.64 1.25 13.34
C ALA A 137 -2.93 0.95 14.14
N ALA A 138 -3.55 1.97 14.74
CA ALA A 138 -4.80 1.80 15.48
C ALA A 138 -5.97 1.34 14.58
N ARG A 139 -5.99 1.81 13.33
CA ARG A 139 -7.02 1.43 12.34
C ARG A 139 -6.81 0.03 11.77
N LEU A 140 -5.58 -0.31 11.38
CA LEU A 140 -5.24 -1.58 10.75
C LEU A 140 -5.14 -2.72 11.76
N PHE A 141 -4.71 -2.42 12.99
CA PHE A 141 -4.53 -3.39 14.06
C PHE A 141 -5.23 -2.91 15.34
N PRO A 142 -6.57 -2.97 15.40
CA PRO A 142 -7.31 -2.56 16.60
C PRO A 142 -6.81 -3.31 17.86
N GLY A 143 -6.50 -2.54 18.91
CA GLY A 143 -5.95 -3.09 20.15
C GLY A 143 -4.45 -3.36 20.15
N ALA A 144 -3.74 -3.07 19.04
CA ALA A 144 -2.28 -3.14 19.02
C ALA A 144 -1.65 -2.14 19.99
N ARG A 145 -0.52 -2.54 20.56
CA ARG A 145 0.31 -1.71 21.42
C ARG A 145 1.53 -1.25 20.65
N VAL A 146 1.74 0.06 20.59
CA VAL A 146 2.97 0.66 20.07
C VAL A 146 4.14 0.27 20.98
N LEU A 147 5.21 -0.25 20.38
CA LEU A 147 6.45 -0.63 21.04
C LEU A 147 7.55 0.40 20.84
N ASP A 148 7.71 0.89 19.61
CA ASP A 148 8.78 1.81 19.24
C ASP A 148 8.43 2.61 17.97
N TYR A 149 9.17 3.69 17.72
CA TYR A 149 9.11 4.49 16.50
C TYR A 149 10.51 4.93 16.08
N ARG A 150 10.78 4.90 14.76
CA ARG A 150 11.99 5.48 14.19
C ARG A 150 11.70 6.27 12.92
N ASP A 151 12.46 7.34 12.74
CA ASP A 151 12.51 8.05 11.46
C ASP A 151 13.31 7.25 10.42
N LEU A 152 12.93 7.40 9.15
CA LEU A 152 13.56 6.80 7.98
C LEU A 152 14.12 7.92 7.07
N PRO A 153 15.19 8.62 7.50
CA PRO A 153 15.66 9.81 6.81
C PRO A 153 16.33 9.50 5.46
N ALA A 154 16.83 8.28 5.24
CA ALA A 154 17.45 7.92 3.96
C ALA A 154 16.37 7.79 2.87
N GLU A 155 15.24 7.19 3.22
CA GLU A 155 14.05 6.98 2.41
C GLU A 155 13.39 8.32 2.05
N ALA A 156 13.34 9.26 3.01
CA ALA A 156 12.82 10.59 2.78
C ALA A 156 13.74 11.52 1.97
N LYS A 157 15.03 11.18 1.81
CA LYS A 157 16.05 12.10 1.30
C LYS A 157 15.73 12.61 -0.11
N ALA A 158 15.44 11.71 -1.05
CA ALA A 158 15.22 12.08 -2.44
C ALA A 158 14.05 13.06 -2.61
N MET A 159 12.95 12.80 -1.90
CA MET A 159 11.77 13.68 -1.92
C MET A 159 12.05 15.02 -1.24
N ARG A 160 12.76 15.04 -0.12
CA ARG A 160 13.16 16.30 0.54
C ARG A 160 14.09 17.13 -0.34
N ASP A 161 15.06 16.51 -1.00
CA ASP A 161 15.97 17.20 -1.93
C ASP A 161 15.20 17.82 -3.10
N MET A 162 14.20 17.09 -3.64
CA MET A 162 13.33 17.59 -4.69
C MET A 162 12.49 18.79 -4.22
N LEU A 163 11.92 18.72 -3.01
CA LEU A 163 11.13 19.83 -2.43
C LEU A 163 12.01 21.06 -2.14
N ALA A 164 13.25 20.85 -1.69
CA ALA A 164 14.19 21.95 -1.48
C ALA A 164 14.54 22.70 -2.77
N GLN A 165 14.56 22.00 -3.91
CA GLN A 165 14.78 22.59 -5.24
C GLN A 165 13.53 23.30 -5.79
N ASN A 166 12.34 22.95 -5.26
CA ASN A 166 11.05 23.48 -5.69
C ASN A 166 10.28 24.04 -4.50
N PRO A 167 10.75 25.15 -3.90
CA PRO A 167 10.13 25.71 -2.70
C PRO A 167 8.68 26.13 -2.98
N PRO A 168 7.77 25.96 -2.01
CA PRO A 168 6.38 26.34 -2.20
C PRO A 168 6.22 27.84 -2.39
N VAL A 169 5.20 28.22 -3.18
CA VAL A 169 4.85 29.62 -3.43
C VAL A 169 4.50 30.31 -2.10
N GLN A 170 5.14 31.46 -1.88
CA GLN A 170 4.85 32.37 -0.76
C GLN A 170 4.27 33.67 -1.31
N SER A 171 3.33 34.27 -0.57
CA SER A 171 2.84 35.62 -0.84
C SER A 171 2.67 36.40 0.46
N ASN A 172 2.34 37.70 0.37
CA ASN A 172 2.16 38.56 1.54
C ASN A 172 1.08 38.04 2.52
N ASN A 173 0.05 37.37 2.00
CA ASN A 173 -1.08 36.89 2.77
C ASN A 173 -1.19 35.37 2.84
N MET A 174 -0.30 34.62 2.19
CA MET A 174 -0.33 33.16 2.15
C MET A 174 1.04 32.60 2.49
N ARG A 175 1.07 31.72 3.50
CA ARG A 175 2.24 30.93 3.88
C ARG A 175 1.95 29.47 3.56
N THR A 176 2.82 28.87 2.77
CA THR A 176 2.73 27.45 2.43
C THR A 176 3.96 26.73 2.92
N GLN A 177 3.79 25.63 3.64
CA GLN A 177 4.86 24.75 4.04
C GLN A 177 4.58 23.38 3.45
N ILE A 178 5.60 22.76 2.87
CA ILE A 178 5.54 21.39 2.38
C ILE A 178 6.70 20.65 3.03
N ASN A 179 6.40 19.50 3.64
CA ASN A 179 7.39 18.63 4.22
C ASN A 179 7.18 17.20 3.72
N TYR A 180 8.26 16.43 3.64
CA TYR A 180 8.20 15.00 3.39
C TYR A 180 8.97 14.25 4.46
N GLU A 181 8.29 13.32 5.11
CA GLU A 181 8.84 12.48 6.17
C GLU A 181 8.61 11.02 5.83
N ALA A 182 9.49 10.15 6.31
CA ALA A 182 9.29 8.71 6.27
C ALA A 182 9.66 8.16 7.65
N GLY A 183 8.96 7.14 8.08
CA GLY A 183 9.12 6.56 9.41
C GLY A 183 8.60 5.13 9.46
N GLU A 184 8.89 4.48 10.58
CA GLU A 184 8.43 3.13 10.91
C GLU A 184 7.98 3.08 12.36
N ILE A 185 6.85 2.43 12.61
CA ILE A 185 6.34 2.15 13.96
C ILE A 185 6.32 0.65 14.19
N LEU A 186 6.89 0.21 15.31
CA LEU A 186 6.86 -1.18 15.73
C LEU A 186 5.66 -1.38 16.66
N ILE A 187 4.84 -2.39 16.39
CA ILE A 187 3.67 -2.72 17.21
C ILE A 187 3.70 -4.18 17.68
N ALA A 188 3.06 -4.45 18.81
CA ALA A 188 2.63 -5.78 19.23
C ALA A 188 1.12 -5.88 19.10
N TYR A 189 0.63 -6.99 18.55
CA TYR A 189 -0.80 -7.24 18.39
C TYR A 189 -1.10 -8.73 18.53
N GLN A 190 -2.39 -9.10 18.59
CA GLN A 190 -2.81 -10.50 18.60
C GLN A 190 -3.58 -10.85 17.33
N GLU A 191 -3.27 -12.01 16.76
CA GLU A 191 -3.92 -12.52 15.56
C GLU A 191 -4.03 -14.04 15.68
N GLY A 192 -5.25 -14.58 15.54
CA GLY A 192 -5.48 -16.02 15.72
C GLY A 192 -5.04 -16.57 17.09
N GLY A 193 -5.06 -15.74 18.14
CA GLY A 193 -4.61 -16.11 19.50
C GLY A 193 -3.09 -16.19 19.68
N ARG A 194 -2.30 -15.71 18.71
CA ARG A 194 -0.84 -15.62 18.78
C ARG A 194 -0.41 -14.18 19.03
N ASP A 195 0.63 -14.00 19.84
CA ASP A 195 1.30 -12.72 19.98
C ASP A 195 2.17 -12.46 18.75
N MET A 196 1.88 -11.38 18.05
CA MET A 196 2.53 -10.97 16.83
C MET A 196 3.25 -9.64 17.01
N ARG A 197 4.23 -9.38 16.15
CA ARG A 197 4.87 -8.07 16.01
C ARG A 197 4.87 -7.68 14.54
N ALA A 198 4.72 -6.39 14.29
CA ALA A 198 4.73 -5.83 12.95
C ALA A 198 5.49 -4.49 12.95
N ALA A 199 6.24 -4.25 11.89
CA ALA A 199 6.89 -2.98 11.62
C ALA A 199 6.11 -2.30 10.50
N ILE A 200 5.43 -1.21 10.81
CA ILE A 200 4.58 -0.48 9.86
C ILE A 200 5.36 0.74 9.39
N SER A 201 5.68 0.82 8.11
CA SER A 201 6.39 1.97 7.52
C SER A 201 5.53 2.72 6.51
N ALA A 202 5.73 4.04 6.45
CA ALA A 202 5.12 4.91 5.45
C ALA A 202 6.02 6.12 5.17
N GLY A 203 5.84 6.71 3.99
CA GLY A 203 6.26 8.08 3.70
C GLY A 203 5.05 8.99 3.57
N THR A 204 5.15 10.23 4.02
CA THR A 204 4.07 11.21 3.99
C THR A 204 4.55 12.54 3.45
N LEU A 205 3.89 13.04 2.41
CA LEU A 205 3.95 14.44 2.02
C LEU A 205 2.89 15.19 2.84
N VAL A 206 3.27 16.23 3.56
CA VAL A 206 2.36 17.10 4.32
C VAL A 206 2.45 18.51 3.79
N MET A 207 1.31 19.09 3.41
CA MET A 207 1.20 20.48 3.01
C MET A 207 0.37 21.23 4.05
N GLN A 208 0.89 22.35 4.52
CA GLN A 208 0.20 23.28 5.41
C GLN A 208 0.10 24.63 4.72
N VAL A 209 -1.13 25.14 4.61
CA VAL A 209 -1.41 26.47 4.05
C VAL A 209 -2.04 27.31 5.15
N ALA A 210 -1.51 28.51 5.38
CA ALA A 210 -2.09 29.49 6.27
C ALA A 210 -2.32 30.80 5.51
N LEU A 211 -3.57 31.26 5.48
CA LEU A 211 -3.94 32.60 5.01
C LEU A 211 -3.97 33.55 6.20
N VAL A 212 -3.05 34.50 6.22
CA VAL A 212 -3.03 35.54 7.25
C VAL A 212 -4.07 36.61 6.92
N SER A 213 -4.71 37.12 7.95
CA SER A 213 -5.76 38.11 7.79
C SER A 213 -5.20 39.39 7.18
N MET A 214 -5.87 39.87 6.12
CA MET A 214 -5.58 41.16 5.53
C MET A 214 -6.18 42.31 6.34
N MET A 215 -7.19 42.03 7.18
CA MET A 215 -7.86 43.02 8.02
C MET A 215 -7.26 43.10 9.43
N THR A 216 -6.74 41.98 9.95
CA THR A 216 -6.21 41.90 11.32
C THR A 216 -4.77 41.37 11.32
N PRO A 217 -3.75 42.25 11.26
CA PRO A 217 -2.35 41.82 11.21
C PRO A 217 -2.00 40.83 12.33
N GLY A 218 -1.41 39.70 11.96
CA GLY A 218 -1.00 38.64 12.89
C GLY A 218 -2.04 37.55 13.16
N GLN A 219 -3.28 37.67 12.65
CA GLN A 219 -4.26 36.59 12.69
C GLN A 219 -4.20 35.69 11.46
N VAL A 220 -4.64 34.44 11.62
CA VAL A 220 -4.83 33.46 10.55
C VAL A 220 -6.34 33.29 10.35
N ASP A 221 -6.83 33.71 9.19
CA ASP A 221 -8.27 33.60 8.86
C ASP A 221 -8.62 32.17 8.41
N TYR A 222 -7.62 31.45 7.89
CA TYR A 222 -7.77 30.11 7.37
C TYR A 222 -6.46 29.33 7.47
N SER A 223 -6.51 28.11 7.99
CA SER A 223 -5.42 27.15 7.92
C SER A 223 -5.92 25.81 7.40
N TYR A 224 -5.16 25.22 6.49
CA TYR A 224 -5.44 23.92 5.90
C TYR A 224 -4.21 23.04 6.01
N VAL A 225 -4.39 21.82 6.48
CA VAL A 225 -3.40 20.76 6.39
C VAL A 225 -3.95 19.65 5.52
N SER A 226 -3.12 19.13 4.63
CA SER A 226 -3.40 17.89 3.92
C SER A 226 -2.17 17.03 3.88
N GLY A 227 -2.38 15.72 3.78
CA GLY A 227 -1.28 14.81 3.53
C GLY A 227 -1.62 13.68 2.60
N TRP A 228 -0.57 13.23 1.93
CA TRP A 228 -0.56 12.15 0.96
C TRP A 228 0.40 11.10 1.48
N PRO A 229 -0.12 10.03 2.08
CA PRO A 229 0.72 8.89 2.38
C PRO A 229 1.11 8.19 1.07
N GLY A 230 2.32 7.65 1.04
CA GLY A 230 2.61 6.56 0.11
C GLY A 230 1.81 5.31 0.48
N GLU A 231 2.27 4.15 0.01
CA GLU A 231 1.72 2.89 0.51
C GLU A 231 2.17 2.64 1.96
N ILE A 232 1.32 1.97 2.73
CA ILE A 232 1.69 1.48 4.06
C ILE A 232 2.23 0.06 3.90
N THR A 233 3.45 -0.19 4.35
CA THR A 233 4.06 -1.53 4.34
C THR A 233 4.14 -2.08 5.76
N VAL A 234 3.81 -3.36 5.94
CA VAL A 234 3.75 -4.06 7.23
C VAL A 234 4.45 -5.41 7.17
#